data_AF-A0A977KSY7-F1
#
_entry.id   AF-A0A977KSY7-F1
#
_cell.length_a   1.000
_cell.length_b   1.000
_cell.length_c   1.000
_cell.angle_alpha   90.00
_cell.angle_beta   90.00
_cell.angle_gamma   90.00
#
_symmetry.space_group_name_H-M   'P 1'
#
loop_
_entity.id
_entity.type
_entity.pdbx_description
1 polymer ?
#
loop_
_entity_poly.entity_id
_entity_poly.type
_entity_poly.pdbx_seq_one_letter_code
_entity_poly.pdbx_strand_id
1 'polypeptide(L)'
;MVWLRFGGLKKGKTIKATTTLPHEVICQLRLLKRAGIWEIHYTTDIQKAEPKTDGLTMGCDRGYTEVYATSSNDGGKLLGDNFGSLQTKATDYRTAKQVKRNKLKSVADKAIQKGDTAKADRINRNNLGKQKWDKRESRFKGQIKTLVFTATHQLMQNAVKIAFEDLTEQICNKKPRTKRMKRNVSSWCKGIVADALNQVSTRVGCAIVAVNSAYTSQLDSRFGTLTGTRSGDRFIGHDGVVLHSDINAADNILARMEDVEIPRFLSYKKAKEILLERTRKFLDNLTPLQGQLFEAKTDKGKSQTLEPRKRKPLTVNQGANIKQLTLFNFG
;
A
#
# COMPACT_ATOMS: atom_id res chain seq x y z
N MET A 1 -25.86 31.36 -8.06
CA MET A 1 -24.53 31.86 -8.48
C MET A 1 -23.94 32.70 -7.35
N VAL A 2 -22.80 32.29 -6.79
CA VAL A 2 -22.22 32.89 -5.57
C VAL A 2 -21.19 33.96 -5.93
N TRP A 3 -21.22 35.10 -5.24
CA TRP A 3 -20.35 36.25 -5.49
C TRP A 3 -19.39 36.51 -4.33
N LEU A 4 -18.11 36.67 -4.64
CA LEU A 4 -17.11 37.23 -3.73
C LEU A 4 -17.23 38.75 -3.74
N ARG A 5 -17.39 39.35 -2.56
CA ARG A 5 -17.45 40.80 -2.37
C ARG A 5 -16.32 41.23 -1.45
N PHE A 6 -15.54 42.23 -1.88
CA PHE A 6 -14.48 42.80 -1.06
C PHE A 6 -14.34 44.30 -1.34
N GLY A 7 -13.79 45.03 -0.37
CA GLY A 7 -13.53 46.47 -0.51
C GLY A 7 -12.65 46.75 -1.72
N GLY A 8 -13.10 47.66 -2.59
CA GLY A 8 -12.28 48.13 -3.71
C GLY A 8 -11.32 49.23 -3.27
N LEU A 9 -10.39 49.59 -4.16
CA LEU A 9 -9.38 50.63 -3.91
C LEU A 9 -9.98 52.03 -3.74
N LYS A 10 -11.23 52.26 -4.16
CA LYS A 10 -11.97 53.51 -3.97
C LYS A 10 -13.00 53.32 -2.86
N LYS A 11 -13.01 54.24 -1.87
CA LYS A 11 -13.96 54.24 -0.75
C LYS A 11 -15.40 54.13 -1.27
N GLY A 12 -16.17 53.22 -0.68
CA GLY A 12 -17.56 52.96 -1.06
C GLY A 12 -17.77 52.16 -2.35
N LYS A 13 -16.72 51.83 -3.12
CA LYS A 13 -16.84 50.99 -4.32
C LYS A 13 -16.38 49.56 -4.02
N THR A 14 -17.33 48.63 -3.95
CA THR A 14 -17.06 47.20 -3.76
C THR A 14 -16.68 46.54 -5.08
N ILE A 15 -15.69 45.65 -5.06
CA ILE A 15 -15.39 44.77 -6.19
C ILE A 15 -16.20 43.48 -6.01
N LYS A 16 -16.82 43.02 -7.09
CA LYS A 16 -17.57 41.76 -7.13
C LYS A 16 -16.89 40.82 -8.11
N ALA A 17 -16.63 39.59 -7.68
CA ALA A 17 -16.12 38.53 -8.53
C ALA A 17 -17.08 37.35 -8.49
N THR A 18 -17.40 36.80 -9.66
CA THR A 18 -18.17 35.57 -9.76
C THR A 18 -17.31 34.41 -9.26
N THR A 19 -17.92 33.45 -8.59
CA THR A 19 -17.22 32.28 -8.05
C THR A 19 -17.80 30.98 -8.60
N THR A 20 -17.00 29.93 -8.51
CA THR A 20 -17.42 28.55 -8.80
C THR A 20 -17.89 27.82 -7.54
N LEU A 21 -18.17 28.54 -6.45
CA LEU A 21 -18.66 27.92 -5.22
C LEU A 21 -20.06 27.33 -5.43
N PRO A 22 -20.33 26.10 -4.95
CA PRO A 22 -21.61 25.44 -5.14
C PRO A 22 -22.74 26.09 -4.32
N HIS A 23 -22.41 26.68 -3.17
CA HIS A 23 -23.34 27.36 -2.26
C HIS A 23 -22.62 28.48 -1.52
N GLU A 24 -23.40 29.35 -0.88
CA GLU A 24 -22.87 30.42 -0.02
C GLU A 24 -22.21 29.81 1.22
N VAL A 25 -21.02 30.31 1.58
CA VAL A 25 -20.24 29.82 2.71
C VAL A 25 -19.90 30.98 3.64
N ILE A 26 -20.15 30.80 4.92
CA ILE A 26 -19.85 31.79 5.96
C ILE A 26 -18.62 31.30 6.71
N CYS A 27 -17.43 31.67 6.23
CA CYS A 27 -16.16 31.25 6.83
C CYS A 27 -15.02 32.16 6.38
N GLN A 28 -13.83 31.95 6.96
CA GLN A 28 -12.62 32.58 6.45
C GLN A 28 -12.22 31.95 5.11
N LEU A 29 -12.15 32.78 4.07
CA LEU A 29 -11.71 32.38 2.73
C LEU A 29 -10.24 32.74 2.51
N ARG A 30 -9.48 31.82 1.92
CA ARG A 30 -8.13 32.08 1.42
C ARG A 30 -8.14 32.12 -0.11
N LEU A 31 -7.70 33.25 -0.67
CA LEU A 31 -7.56 33.44 -2.12
C LEU A 31 -6.10 33.24 -2.54
N LEU A 32 -5.86 32.37 -3.52
CA LEU A 32 -4.52 32.08 -4.02
C LEU A 32 -4.47 32.29 -5.54
N LYS A 33 -3.48 33.03 -6.03
CA LYS A 33 -3.22 33.16 -7.47
C LYS A 33 -2.13 32.18 -7.88
N ARG A 34 -2.46 31.17 -8.68
CA ARG A 34 -1.52 30.18 -9.21
C ARG A 34 -1.62 30.08 -10.72
N ALA A 35 -0.50 30.30 -11.42
CA ALA A 35 -0.42 30.21 -12.89
C ALA A 35 -1.54 30.97 -13.64
N GLY A 36 -1.93 32.14 -13.12
CA GLY A 36 -2.98 32.98 -13.71
C GLY A 36 -4.41 32.65 -13.27
N ILE A 37 -4.62 31.59 -12.47
CA ILE A 37 -5.92 31.16 -11.95
C ILE A 37 -6.04 31.59 -10.48
N TRP A 38 -7.23 32.06 -10.09
CA TRP A 38 -7.57 32.31 -8.70
C TRP A 38 -8.26 31.08 -8.10
N GLU A 39 -7.74 30.60 -6.98
CA GLU A 39 -8.29 29.49 -6.22
C GLU A 39 -8.91 30.03 -4.92
N ILE A 40 -10.10 29.54 -4.57
CA ILE A 40 -10.79 29.82 -3.31
C ILE A 40 -10.62 28.59 -2.42
N HIS A 41 -9.92 28.74 -1.30
CA HIS A 41 -9.71 27.68 -0.32
C HIS A 41 -10.46 28.04 0.96
N TYR A 42 -11.24 27.10 1.46
CA TYR A 42 -11.99 27.23 2.70
C TYR A 42 -12.12 25.87 3.38
N THR A 43 -12.33 25.89 4.69
CA THR A 43 -12.56 24.70 5.50
C THR A 43 -14.05 24.45 5.63
N THR A 44 -14.44 23.18 5.60
CA THR A 44 -15.80 22.73 5.89
C THR A 44 -15.71 21.61 6.91
N ASP A 45 -16.70 21.53 7.78
CA ASP A 45 -16.85 20.37 8.64
C ASP A 45 -17.15 19.15 7.77
N ILE A 46 -16.55 18.02 8.15
CA ILE A 46 -16.82 16.74 7.50
C ILE A 46 -18.18 16.27 8.01
N GLN A 47 -19.12 16.04 7.09
CA GLN A 47 -20.36 15.36 7.44
C GLN A 47 -20.02 13.97 7.98
N LYS A 48 -20.31 13.77 9.27
CA LYS A 48 -20.12 12.52 9.96
C LYS A 48 -21.41 11.72 9.85
N ALA A 49 -21.31 10.49 9.37
CA ALA A 49 -22.43 9.57 9.39
C ALA A 49 -22.57 8.91 10.76
N GLU A 50 -23.78 8.46 11.08
CA GLU A 50 -24.01 7.60 12.22
C GLU A 50 -23.20 6.30 12.08
N PRO A 51 -22.69 5.72 13.18
CA PRO A 51 -21.99 4.46 13.14
C PRO A 51 -22.86 3.37 12.51
N LYS A 52 -22.28 2.59 11.59
CA LYS A 52 -22.92 1.39 11.07
C LYS A 52 -23.20 0.42 12.22
N THR A 53 -24.36 -0.22 12.18
CA THR A 53 -24.78 -1.24 13.15
C THR A 53 -24.68 -2.66 12.60
N ASP A 54 -24.57 -2.79 11.27
CA ASP A 54 -24.51 -4.06 10.56
C ASP A 54 -23.35 -4.08 9.55
N GLY A 55 -22.86 -5.27 9.28
CA GLY A 55 -21.72 -5.54 8.39
C GLY A 55 -20.60 -6.34 9.05
N LEU A 56 -19.55 -6.59 8.28
CA LEU A 56 -18.42 -7.41 8.67
C LEU A 56 -17.39 -6.62 9.50
N THR A 57 -16.77 -7.32 10.44
CA THR A 57 -15.49 -6.89 11.00
C THR A 57 -14.38 -7.48 10.14
N MET A 58 -13.56 -6.64 9.52
CA MET A 58 -12.60 -7.06 8.50
C MET A 58 -11.18 -6.62 8.86
N GLY A 59 -10.19 -7.45 8.52
CA GLY A 59 -8.79 -7.03 8.51
C GLY A 59 -8.40 -6.53 7.12
N CYS A 60 -7.52 -5.54 7.06
CA CYS A 60 -6.90 -5.15 5.80
C CYS A 60 -5.39 -4.94 5.94
N ASP A 61 -4.64 -5.58 5.04
CA ASP A 61 -3.22 -5.30 4.83
C ASP A 61 -3.05 -4.16 3.81
N ARG A 62 -2.01 -3.35 3.98
CA ARG A 62 -1.73 -2.19 3.12
C ARG A 62 -0.50 -2.46 2.26
N GLY A 63 -0.75 -2.75 0.99
CA GLY A 63 0.26 -3.13 0.01
C GLY A 63 0.97 -1.97 -0.69
N TYR A 64 2.00 -2.32 -1.47
CA TYR A 64 2.60 -1.42 -2.46
C TYR A 64 1.98 -1.60 -3.85
N THR A 65 1.67 -2.84 -4.25
CA THR A 65 1.17 -3.16 -5.59
C THR A 65 -0.31 -2.77 -5.71
N GLU A 66 -1.12 -3.22 -4.75
CA GLU A 66 -2.50 -2.84 -4.51
C GLU A 66 -2.59 -1.90 -3.30
N VAL A 67 -3.74 -1.24 -3.10
CA VAL A 67 -3.94 -0.36 -1.95
C VAL A 67 -4.25 -1.19 -0.70
N TYR A 68 -5.15 -2.17 -0.82
CA TYR A 68 -5.56 -3.03 0.28
C TYR A 68 -5.67 -4.49 -0.17
N ALA A 69 -5.35 -5.42 0.73
CA ALA A 69 -5.82 -6.81 0.67
C ALA A 69 -6.77 -7.03 1.86
N THR A 70 -7.96 -7.59 1.62
CA THR A 70 -8.95 -7.86 2.67
C THR A 70 -8.78 -9.26 3.25
N SER A 71 -9.22 -9.44 4.49
CA SER A 71 -9.27 -10.75 5.15
C SER A 71 -10.21 -11.71 4.41
N SER A 72 -9.99 -13.00 4.60
CA SER A 72 -10.71 -14.08 3.94
C SER A 72 -12.22 -14.07 4.22
N ASN A 73 -12.66 -13.50 5.34
CA ASN A 73 -14.09 -13.33 5.66
C ASN A 73 -14.83 -12.33 4.75
N ASP A 74 -14.12 -11.49 4.00
CA ASP A 74 -14.66 -10.66 2.90
C ASP A 74 -14.39 -11.27 1.51
N GLY A 75 -13.96 -12.53 1.47
CA GLY A 75 -13.58 -13.22 0.26
C GLY A 75 -12.15 -12.93 -0.23
N GLY A 76 -11.31 -12.28 0.58
CA GLY A 76 -9.88 -12.11 0.27
C GLY A 76 -9.63 -11.22 -0.96
N LYS A 77 -10.24 -10.05 -1.01
CA LYS A 77 -10.19 -9.15 -2.17
C LYS A 77 -8.91 -8.33 -2.19
N LEU A 78 -8.35 -8.14 -3.38
CA LEU A 78 -7.31 -7.17 -3.65
C LEU A 78 -7.97 -5.90 -4.22
N LEU A 79 -7.76 -4.76 -3.56
CA LEU A 79 -8.44 -3.51 -3.88
C LEU A 79 -7.44 -2.43 -4.29
N GLY A 80 -7.80 -1.69 -5.34
CA GLY A 80 -6.98 -0.59 -5.84
C GLY A 80 -5.77 -1.08 -6.64
N ASP A 81 -6.00 -2.04 -7.54
CA ASP A 81 -5.01 -2.53 -8.50
C ASP A 81 -4.32 -1.36 -9.22
N ASN A 82 -3.07 -1.58 -9.64
CA ASN A 82 -2.20 -0.57 -10.27
C ASN A 82 -1.63 0.52 -9.36
N PHE A 83 -1.87 0.47 -8.05
CA PHE A 83 -1.30 1.45 -7.12
C PHE A 83 0.24 1.51 -7.23
N GLY A 84 0.90 0.36 -7.21
CA GLY A 84 2.35 0.27 -7.35
C GLY A 84 2.85 0.61 -8.76
N SER A 85 2.07 0.27 -9.79
CA SER A 85 2.43 0.54 -11.19
C SER A 85 2.39 2.04 -11.51
N LEU A 86 1.38 2.76 -11.02
CA LEU A 86 1.26 4.21 -11.13
C LEU A 86 2.42 4.92 -10.43
N GLN A 87 2.73 4.52 -9.19
CA GLN A 87 3.85 5.07 -8.43
C GLN A 87 5.19 4.85 -9.14
N THR A 88 5.41 3.64 -9.64
CA THR A 88 6.64 3.28 -10.36
C THR A 88 6.80 4.11 -11.64
N LYS A 89 5.75 4.20 -12.46
CA LYS A 89 5.74 5.02 -13.69
C LYS A 89 6.07 6.48 -13.41
N ALA A 90 5.49 7.04 -12.33
CA ALA A 90 5.74 8.43 -11.95
C ALA A 90 7.18 8.63 -11.46
N THR A 91 7.69 7.74 -10.61
CA THR A 91 9.07 7.82 -10.09
C THR A 91 10.11 7.68 -11.19
N ASP A 92 9.94 6.74 -12.12
CA ASP A 92 10.86 6.55 -13.23
C ASP A 92 10.90 7.78 -14.14
N TYR A 93 9.72 8.33 -14.48
CA TYR A 93 9.63 9.58 -15.22
C TYR A 93 10.34 10.73 -14.51
N ARG A 94 10.06 10.94 -13.22
CA ARG A 94 10.68 12.01 -12.42
C ARG A 94 12.20 11.91 -12.47
N THR A 95 12.71 10.70 -12.35
CA THR A 95 14.14 10.42 -12.33
C THR A 95 14.78 10.73 -13.67
N ALA A 96 14.25 10.16 -14.75
CA ALA A 96 14.76 10.40 -16.10
C ALA A 96 14.73 11.90 -16.45
N LYS A 97 13.68 12.61 -16.03
CA LYS A 97 13.53 14.05 -16.29
C LYS A 97 14.48 14.89 -15.44
N GLN A 98 14.66 14.58 -14.16
CA GLN A 98 15.56 15.32 -13.27
C GLN A 98 17.03 15.14 -13.66
N VAL A 99 17.45 13.96 -14.11
CA VAL A 99 18.79 13.74 -14.66
C VAL A 99 19.07 14.70 -15.83
N LYS A 100 18.13 14.82 -16.78
CA LYS A 100 18.27 15.74 -17.92
C LYS A 100 18.27 17.20 -17.48
N ARG A 101 17.41 17.57 -16.53
CA ARG A 101 17.33 18.95 -16.00
C ARG A 101 18.58 19.35 -15.23
N ASN A 102 19.18 18.45 -14.47
CA ASN A 102 20.41 18.71 -13.73
C ASN A 102 21.58 19.04 -14.68
N LYS A 103 21.67 18.37 -15.83
CA LYS A 103 22.65 18.72 -16.87
C LYS A 103 22.47 20.16 -17.37
N LEU A 104 21.23 20.54 -17.70
CA LEU A 104 20.92 21.89 -18.16
C LEU A 104 21.16 22.95 -17.07
N LYS A 105 20.86 22.62 -15.82
CA LYS A 105 21.15 23.48 -14.67
C LYS A 105 22.65 23.73 -14.54
N SER A 106 23.47 22.68 -14.62
CA SER A 106 24.93 22.82 -14.64
C SER A 106 25.45 23.69 -15.79
N VAL A 107 24.85 23.59 -16.99
CA VAL A 107 25.20 24.47 -18.13
C VAL A 107 24.83 25.93 -17.84
N ALA A 108 23.66 26.18 -17.27
CA ALA A 108 23.25 27.53 -16.88
C ALA A 108 24.17 28.11 -15.80
N ASP A 109 24.52 27.32 -14.79
CA ASP A 109 25.40 27.75 -13.70
C ASP A 109 26.81 28.09 -14.22
N LYS A 110 27.35 27.29 -15.16
CA LYS A 110 28.61 27.59 -15.84
C LYS A 110 28.54 28.86 -16.72
N ALA A 111 27.40 29.13 -17.34
CA ALA A 111 27.22 30.35 -18.13
C ALA A 111 27.25 31.60 -17.23
N ILE A 112 26.59 31.53 -16.06
CA ILE A 112 26.64 32.58 -15.03
C ILE A 112 28.09 32.81 -14.57
N GLN A 113 28.83 31.74 -14.25
CA GLN A 113 30.24 31.85 -13.84
C GLN A 113 31.14 32.51 -14.89
N LYS A 114 30.80 32.38 -16.18
CA LYS A 114 31.51 33.01 -17.30
C LYS A 114 30.99 34.40 -17.65
N GLY A 115 30.03 34.95 -16.90
CA GLY A 115 29.42 36.26 -17.14
C GLY A 115 28.32 36.28 -18.21
N ASP A 116 27.97 35.14 -18.83
CA ASP A 116 26.93 35.04 -19.85
C ASP A 116 25.54 34.83 -19.22
N THR A 117 25.02 35.91 -18.65
CA THR A 117 23.71 35.95 -17.98
C THR A 117 22.56 35.75 -18.97
N ALA A 118 22.68 36.28 -20.19
CA ALA A 118 21.66 36.17 -21.23
C ALA A 118 21.40 34.70 -21.64
N LYS A 119 22.47 33.89 -21.75
CA LYS A 119 22.32 32.45 -22.00
C LYS A 119 21.72 31.71 -20.82
N ALA A 120 22.17 32.00 -19.60
CA ALA A 120 21.62 31.39 -18.40
C ALA A 120 20.11 31.64 -18.26
N ASP A 121 19.68 32.88 -18.50
CA ASP A 121 18.26 33.26 -18.46
C ASP A 121 17.43 32.56 -19.53
N ARG A 122 17.97 32.42 -20.73
CA ARG A 122 17.32 31.69 -21.82
C ARG A 122 17.09 30.23 -21.45
N ILE A 123 18.09 29.56 -20.86
CA ILE A 123 17.98 28.18 -20.36
C ILE A 123 16.95 28.10 -19.23
N ASN A 124 16.98 29.05 -18.29
CA ASN A 124 16.05 29.09 -17.17
C ASN A 124 14.59 29.22 -17.65
N ARG A 125 14.33 30.20 -18.52
CA ARG A 125 12.98 30.50 -19.04
C ARG A 125 12.44 29.39 -19.93
N ASN A 126 13.25 28.85 -20.84
CA ASN A 126 12.75 27.96 -21.88
C ASN A 126 12.83 26.47 -21.50
N ASN A 127 13.80 26.07 -20.66
CA ASN A 127 14.07 24.65 -20.41
C ASN A 127 13.84 24.23 -18.94
N LEU A 128 14.08 25.14 -17.98
CA LEU A 128 14.00 24.84 -16.55
C LEU A 128 12.68 25.28 -15.88
N GLY A 129 11.71 25.77 -16.65
CA GLY A 129 10.35 26.02 -16.17
C GLY A 129 9.68 24.76 -15.55
N LYS A 130 8.72 24.98 -14.64
CA LYS A 130 8.02 23.91 -13.90
C LYS A 130 6.56 23.70 -14.31
N GLN A 131 5.95 24.58 -15.11
CA GLN A 131 4.52 24.48 -15.45
C GLN A 131 4.08 23.09 -15.97
N LYS A 132 4.83 22.50 -16.92
CA LYS A 132 4.53 21.14 -17.45
C LYS A 132 4.75 20.05 -16.40
N TRP A 133 5.74 20.24 -15.53
CA TRP A 133 6.03 19.34 -14.42
C TRP A 133 4.90 19.37 -13.40
N ASP A 134 4.49 20.57 -12.97
CA ASP A 134 3.44 20.77 -11.97
C ASP A 134 2.09 20.25 -12.46
N LYS A 135 1.74 20.47 -13.73
CA LYS A 135 0.54 19.89 -14.36
C LYS A 135 0.55 18.36 -14.32
N ARG A 136 1.70 17.75 -14.65
CA ARG A 136 1.84 16.28 -14.63
C ARG A 136 1.79 15.73 -13.20
N GLU A 137 2.45 16.41 -12.27
CA GLU A 137 2.42 16.05 -10.85
C GLU A 137 0.98 16.12 -10.34
N SER A 138 0.26 17.20 -10.61
CA SER A 138 -1.16 17.34 -10.24
C SER A 138 -2.04 16.23 -10.80
N ARG A 139 -1.85 15.83 -12.07
CA ARG A 139 -2.58 14.70 -12.68
C ARG A 139 -2.28 13.39 -11.97
N PHE A 140 -1.00 13.10 -11.72
CA PHE A 140 -0.60 11.91 -10.98
C PHE A 140 -1.21 11.89 -9.58
N LYS A 141 -1.18 13.03 -8.87
CA LYS A 141 -1.78 13.14 -7.55
C LYS A 141 -3.28 12.88 -7.57
N GLY A 142 -3.98 13.43 -8.57
CA GLY A 142 -5.39 13.17 -8.80
C GLY A 142 -5.68 11.68 -9.04
N GLN A 143 -4.91 11.03 -9.92
CA GLN A 143 -5.05 9.60 -10.22
C GLN A 143 -4.88 8.72 -8.97
N ILE A 144 -3.82 8.95 -8.18
CA ILE A 144 -3.58 8.21 -6.94
C ILE A 144 -4.72 8.47 -5.94
N LYS A 145 -5.17 9.72 -5.79
CA LYS A 145 -6.27 10.05 -4.88
C LYS A 145 -7.55 9.34 -5.30
N THR A 146 -7.92 9.39 -6.57
CA THR A 146 -9.11 8.67 -7.08
C THR A 146 -8.99 7.18 -6.82
N LEU A 147 -7.87 6.55 -7.19
CA LEU A 147 -7.68 5.11 -6.99
C LEU A 147 -7.81 4.71 -5.51
N VAL A 148 -7.12 5.42 -4.62
CA VAL A 148 -7.14 5.12 -3.19
C VAL A 148 -8.53 5.34 -2.60
N PHE A 149 -9.19 6.47 -2.86
CA PHE A 149 -10.52 6.73 -2.33
C PHE A 149 -11.55 5.72 -2.87
N THR A 150 -11.49 5.34 -4.14
CA THR A 150 -12.34 4.28 -4.70
C THR A 150 -12.11 2.96 -3.98
N ALA A 151 -10.85 2.55 -3.79
CA ALA A 151 -10.52 1.32 -3.06
C ALA A 151 -10.99 1.38 -1.60
N THR A 152 -10.87 2.53 -0.93
CA THR A 152 -11.35 2.70 0.46
C THR A 152 -12.88 2.63 0.54
N HIS A 153 -13.60 3.21 -0.43
CA HIS A 153 -15.06 3.08 -0.49
C HIS A 153 -15.50 1.62 -0.69
N GLN A 154 -14.82 0.89 -1.58
CA GLN A 154 -15.05 -0.55 -1.77
C GLN A 154 -14.78 -1.34 -0.49
N LEU A 155 -13.64 -1.06 0.17
CA LEU A 155 -13.28 -1.68 1.45
C LEU A 155 -14.35 -1.45 2.52
N MET A 156 -14.93 -0.25 2.58
CA MET A 156 -15.91 0.13 3.62
C MET A 156 -17.36 -0.18 3.25
N GLN A 157 -17.63 -0.73 2.07
CA GLN A 157 -18.99 -0.97 1.60
C GLN A 157 -19.75 -1.90 2.55
N ASN A 158 -19.15 -3.06 2.87
CA ASN A 158 -19.76 -4.09 3.71
C ASN A 158 -19.17 -4.17 5.12
N ALA A 159 -18.21 -3.30 5.46
CA ALA A 159 -17.61 -3.28 6.79
C ALA A 159 -18.36 -2.38 7.77
N VAL A 160 -18.59 -2.92 8.97
CA VAL A 160 -18.92 -2.14 10.17
C VAL A 160 -17.66 -1.67 10.90
N LYS A 161 -16.61 -2.50 10.86
CA LYS A 161 -15.33 -2.25 11.53
C LYS A 161 -14.17 -2.79 10.69
N ILE A 162 -13.08 -2.03 10.59
CA ILE A 162 -11.87 -2.41 9.87
C ILE A 162 -10.66 -2.34 10.80
N ALA A 163 -9.94 -3.45 10.92
CA ALA A 163 -8.63 -3.52 11.53
C ALA A 163 -7.53 -3.29 10.47
N PHE A 164 -6.54 -2.48 10.79
CA PHE A 164 -5.37 -2.25 9.94
C PHE A 164 -4.11 -2.10 10.79
N GLU A 165 -2.96 -2.41 10.21
CA GLU A 165 -1.67 -2.30 10.92
C GLU A 165 -1.34 -0.87 11.34
N ASP A 166 -0.84 -0.69 12.56
CA ASP A 166 -0.14 0.53 12.94
C ASP A 166 1.30 0.49 12.39
N LEU A 167 1.59 1.38 11.43
CA LEU A 167 2.90 1.50 10.79
C LEU A 167 3.66 2.75 11.27
N THR A 168 3.33 3.27 12.46
CA THR A 168 4.03 4.40 13.08
C THR A 168 5.46 4.04 13.48
N GLU A 169 5.72 2.79 13.88
CA GLU A 169 7.08 2.32 14.14
C GLU A 169 7.88 2.19 12.84
N GLN A 170 9.02 2.88 12.77
CA GLN A 170 9.96 2.68 11.67
C GLN A 170 10.65 1.33 11.83
N ILE A 171 10.22 0.34 11.04
CA ILE A 171 10.97 -0.90 10.88
C ILE A 171 12.25 -0.57 10.11
N CYS A 172 13.36 -0.41 10.83
CA CYS A 172 14.68 -0.26 10.24
C CYS A 172 15.09 -1.56 9.55
N ASN A 173 14.71 -1.72 8.28
CA ASN A 173 15.11 -2.89 7.51
C ASN A 173 16.62 -2.83 7.23
N LYS A 174 17.37 -3.79 7.78
CA LYS A 174 18.84 -3.90 7.59
C LYS A 174 19.21 -4.29 6.15
N LYS A 175 18.29 -4.87 5.37
CA LYS A 175 18.59 -5.26 3.99
C LYS A 175 18.58 -4.06 3.05
N PRO A 176 19.63 -3.87 2.22
CA PRO A 176 19.71 -2.73 1.32
C PRO A 176 18.64 -2.82 0.23
N ARG A 177 17.66 -1.92 0.27
CA ARG A 177 16.71 -1.70 -0.84
C ARG A 177 17.40 -0.94 -1.96
N THR A 178 17.10 -1.27 -3.22
CA THR A 178 17.61 -0.52 -4.37
C THR A 178 17.19 0.96 -4.29
N LYS A 179 18.01 1.87 -4.84
CA LYS A 179 17.68 3.31 -4.89
C LYS A 179 16.31 3.58 -5.54
N ARG A 180 15.90 2.76 -6.51
CA ARG A 180 14.57 2.84 -7.16
C ARG A 180 13.47 2.47 -6.18
N MET A 181 13.61 1.35 -5.48
CA MET A 181 12.64 0.90 -4.48
C MET A 181 12.48 1.92 -3.33
N LYS A 182 13.58 2.49 -2.82
CA LYS A 182 13.52 3.53 -1.77
C LYS A 182 12.71 4.77 -2.21
N ARG A 183 12.87 5.21 -3.46
CA ARG A 183 12.11 6.33 -4.03
C ARG A 183 10.62 6.00 -4.18
N ASN A 184 10.32 4.79 -4.62
CA ASN A 184 8.97 4.29 -4.82
C ASN A 184 8.16 4.22 -3.50
N VAL A 185 8.80 3.87 -2.39
CA VAL A 185 8.12 3.71 -1.08
C VAL A 185 8.16 4.98 -0.23
N SER A 186 8.42 6.13 -0.84
CA SER A 186 8.46 7.42 -0.12
C SER A 186 7.07 7.87 0.35
N SER A 187 7.05 8.56 1.50
CA SER A 187 5.91 8.76 2.42
C SER A 187 4.63 9.38 1.86
N TRP A 188 4.65 9.98 0.67
CA TRP A 188 3.53 10.81 0.20
C TRP A 188 2.26 10.00 -0.08
N CYS A 189 2.36 8.88 -0.79
CA CYS A 189 1.19 8.04 -1.06
C CYS A 189 0.61 7.41 0.21
N LYS A 190 1.46 7.13 1.22
CA LYS A 190 1.02 6.62 2.53
C LYS A 190 0.09 7.61 3.25
N GLY A 191 0.41 8.90 3.16
CA GLY A 191 -0.44 9.97 3.69
C GLY A 191 -1.83 9.96 3.06
N ILE A 192 -1.92 9.77 1.74
CA ILE A 192 -3.22 9.69 1.05
C ILE A 192 -4.04 8.49 1.51
N VAL A 193 -3.41 7.33 1.71
CA VAL A 193 -4.11 6.13 2.20
C VAL A 193 -4.65 6.36 3.61
N ALA A 194 -3.87 6.99 4.50
CA ALA A 194 -4.32 7.35 5.83
C ALA A 194 -5.46 8.40 5.80
N ASP A 195 -5.32 9.43 4.97
CA ASP A 195 -6.36 10.45 4.77
C ASP A 195 -7.66 9.83 4.25
N ALA A 196 -7.57 8.91 3.29
CA ALA A 196 -8.72 8.23 2.73
C ALA A 196 -9.43 7.36 3.77
N LEU A 197 -8.68 6.55 4.55
CA LEU A 197 -9.24 5.76 5.64
C LEU A 197 -10.01 6.65 6.64
N ASN A 198 -9.41 7.74 7.11
CA ASN A 198 -10.06 8.66 8.06
C ASN A 198 -11.29 9.36 7.46
N GLN A 199 -11.17 9.83 6.22
CA GLN A 199 -12.23 10.61 5.58
C GLN A 199 -13.43 9.78 5.15
N VAL A 200 -13.18 8.57 4.64
CA VAL A 200 -14.25 7.67 4.19
C VAL A 200 -14.91 7.01 5.41
N SER A 201 -14.15 6.57 6.41
CA SER A 201 -14.71 6.00 7.65
C SER A 201 -15.69 6.95 8.33
N THR A 202 -15.29 8.22 8.49
CA THR A 202 -16.13 9.27 9.08
C THR A 202 -17.43 9.49 8.30
N ARG A 203 -17.38 9.44 6.97
CA ARG A 203 -18.54 9.70 6.09
C ARG A 203 -19.46 8.50 5.91
N VAL A 204 -18.95 7.28 6.11
CA VAL A 204 -19.68 6.03 5.91
C VAL A 204 -20.14 5.43 7.25
N GLY A 205 -19.63 5.94 8.38
CA GLY A 205 -19.95 5.42 9.72
C GLY A 205 -19.21 4.12 10.04
N CYS A 206 -18.13 3.80 9.32
CA CYS A 206 -17.35 2.59 9.56
C CYS A 206 -16.29 2.85 10.64
N ALA A 207 -16.20 1.97 11.65
CA ALA A 207 -15.17 2.08 12.67
C ALA A 207 -13.82 1.59 12.14
N ILE A 208 -12.73 2.28 12.48
CA ILE A 208 -11.37 1.87 12.11
C ILE A 208 -10.52 1.65 13.36
N VAL A 209 -9.77 0.55 13.38
CA VAL A 209 -8.93 0.14 14.52
C VAL A 209 -7.52 -0.12 14.03
N ALA A 210 -6.55 0.61 14.59
CA ALA A 210 -5.14 0.34 14.35
C ALA A 210 -4.66 -0.76 15.31
N VAL A 211 -4.07 -1.82 14.78
CA VAL A 211 -3.57 -2.98 15.54
C VAL A 211 -2.05 -3.07 15.48
N ASN A 212 -1.45 -3.90 16.33
CA ASN A 212 -0.01 -4.13 16.33
C ASN A 212 0.43 -4.78 14.99
N SER A 213 1.44 -4.23 14.32
CA SER A 213 1.96 -4.72 13.04
C SER A 213 3.04 -5.80 13.16
N ALA A 214 3.40 -6.20 14.37
CA ALA A 214 4.50 -7.14 14.58
C ALA A 214 4.14 -8.55 14.07
N TYR A 215 4.93 -8.99 13.09
CA TYR A 215 4.95 -10.35 12.52
C TYR A 215 3.66 -10.79 11.80
N THR A 216 2.68 -9.92 11.60
CA THR A 216 1.44 -10.16 10.84
C THR A 216 1.69 -10.74 9.44
N SER A 217 2.74 -10.29 8.74
CA SER A 217 3.11 -10.80 7.42
C SER A 217 3.90 -12.13 7.44
N GLN A 218 4.23 -12.65 8.63
CA GLN A 218 5.10 -13.82 8.84
C GLN A 218 4.38 -14.96 9.57
N LEU A 219 3.25 -14.67 10.21
CA LEU A 219 2.41 -15.66 10.88
C LEU A 219 1.58 -16.44 9.86
N ASP A 220 1.39 -17.73 10.09
CA ASP A 220 0.34 -18.52 9.43
C ASP A 220 -1.00 -18.20 10.10
N SER A 221 -1.88 -17.51 9.39
CA SER A 221 -3.18 -17.07 9.92
C SER A 221 -4.10 -18.20 10.35
N ARG A 222 -3.92 -19.40 9.81
CA ARG A 222 -4.75 -20.57 10.15
C ARG A 222 -4.45 -21.11 11.54
N PHE A 223 -3.22 -20.90 12.01
CA PHE A 223 -2.74 -21.44 13.29
C PHE A 223 -2.28 -20.37 14.27
N GLY A 224 -2.09 -19.12 13.82
CA GLY A 224 -1.52 -18.04 14.64
C GLY A 224 -0.06 -18.28 15.01
N THR A 225 0.71 -19.01 14.20
CA THR A 225 2.08 -19.45 14.53
C THR A 225 3.12 -19.02 13.50
N LEU A 226 4.39 -18.96 13.94
CA LEU A 226 5.56 -18.61 13.12
C LEU A 226 6.14 -19.85 12.41
N THR A 227 5.29 -20.73 11.91
CA THR A 227 5.68 -22.01 11.29
C THR A 227 5.79 -21.93 9.76
N GLY A 228 5.18 -20.92 9.14
CA GLY A 228 5.21 -20.73 7.69
C GLY A 228 6.30 -19.79 7.20
N THR A 229 6.45 -19.70 5.88
CA THR A 229 7.42 -18.84 5.21
C THR A 229 6.79 -18.05 4.07
N ARG A 230 7.01 -16.73 4.05
CA ARG A 230 6.61 -15.86 2.94
C ARG A 230 7.65 -15.86 1.82
N SER A 231 7.20 -16.04 0.59
CA SER A 231 8.00 -15.93 -0.64
C SER A 231 7.21 -15.16 -1.70
N GLY A 232 7.43 -13.84 -1.78
CA GLY A 232 6.70 -12.95 -2.69
C GLY A 232 5.22 -12.87 -2.31
N ASP A 233 4.35 -13.16 -3.28
CA ASP A 233 2.89 -13.13 -3.14
C ASP A 233 2.34 -14.44 -2.53
N ARG A 234 3.23 -15.37 -2.19
CA ARG A 234 2.87 -16.65 -1.58
C ARG A 234 3.31 -16.72 -0.13
N PHE A 235 2.45 -17.28 0.71
CA PHE A 235 2.79 -17.74 2.05
C PHE A 235 2.65 -19.26 2.06
N ILE A 236 3.70 -19.96 2.49
CA ILE A 236 3.75 -21.42 2.52
C ILE A 236 3.70 -21.86 3.97
N GLY A 237 2.63 -22.53 4.37
CA GLY A 237 2.47 -23.12 5.70
C GLY A 237 3.38 -24.32 5.93
N HIS A 238 3.55 -24.72 7.18
CA HIS A 238 4.36 -25.89 7.55
C HIS A 238 3.78 -27.21 7.02
N ASP A 239 2.48 -27.25 6.78
CA ASP A 239 1.73 -28.34 6.16
C ASP A 239 1.81 -28.34 4.63
N GLY A 240 2.54 -27.39 4.03
CA GLY A 240 2.71 -27.25 2.59
C GLY A 240 1.58 -26.51 1.88
N VAL A 241 0.52 -26.10 2.58
CA VAL A 241 -0.57 -25.30 1.99
C VAL A 241 -0.05 -23.92 1.63
N VAL A 242 -0.47 -23.43 0.46
CA VAL A 242 -0.04 -22.13 -0.07
C VAL A 242 -1.20 -21.15 -0.04
N LEU A 243 -1.01 -20.03 0.66
CA LEU A 243 -1.95 -18.91 0.75
C LEU A 243 -1.41 -17.70 -0.03
N HIS A 244 -2.30 -16.78 -0.41
CA HIS A 244 -1.88 -15.46 -0.86
C HIS A 244 -1.33 -14.68 0.35
N SER A 245 -0.12 -14.15 0.24
CA SER A 245 0.61 -13.63 1.39
C SER A 245 -0.01 -12.37 2.00
N ASP A 246 -0.62 -11.52 1.18
CA ASP A 246 -1.28 -10.30 1.67
C ASP A 246 -2.67 -10.59 2.27
N ILE A 247 -3.37 -11.62 1.80
CA ILE A 247 -4.64 -12.07 2.39
C ILE A 247 -4.37 -12.72 3.75
N ASN A 248 -3.35 -13.59 3.83
CA ASN A 248 -2.88 -14.16 5.09
C ASN A 248 -2.47 -13.07 6.10
N ALA A 249 -1.80 -12.01 5.64
CA ALA A 249 -1.50 -10.86 6.49
C ALA A 249 -2.78 -10.15 6.97
N ALA A 250 -3.75 -9.93 6.10
CA ALA A 250 -5.05 -9.35 6.45
C ALA A 250 -5.82 -10.19 7.49
N ASP A 251 -5.77 -11.52 7.39
CA ASP A 251 -6.36 -12.42 8.39
C ASP A 251 -5.65 -12.32 9.75
N ASN A 252 -4.31 -12.25 9.76
CA ASN A 252 -3.55 -12.00 10.98
C ASN A 252 -3.86 -10.64 11.61
N ILE A 253 -4.07 -9.60 10.80
CA ILE A 253 -4.46 -8.25 11.24
C ILE A 253 -5.84 -8.28 11.88
N LEU A 254 -6.79 -9.00 11.27
CA LEU A 254 -8.13 -9.21 11.85
C LEU A 254 -8.02 -9.89 13.21
N ALA A 255 -7.31 -11.03 13.29
CA ALA A 255 -7.12 -11.76 14.54
C ALA A 255 -6.43 -10.91 15.63
N ARG A 256 -5.50 -10.02 15.24
CA ARG A 256 -4.80 -9.13 16.17
C ARG A 256 -5.72 -8.16 16.89
N MET A 257 -6.88 -7.84 16.32
CA MET A 257 -7.84 -6.93 16.94
C MET A 257 -8.39 -7.48 18.27
N GLU A 258 -8.45 -8.81 18.41
CA GLU A 258 -8.98 -9.51 19.59
C GLU A 258 -7.87 -10.04 20.50
N ASP A 259 -6.61 -9.86 20.13
CA ASP A 259 -5.46 -10.38 20.86
C ASP A 259 -5.08 -9.48 22.04
N VAL A 260 -5.49 -9.89 23.24
CA VAL A 260 -5.23 -9.16 24.48
C VAL A 260 -3.76 -9.20 24.92
N GLU A 261 -3.00 -10.23 24.54
CA GLU A 261 -1.59 -10.36 24.94
C GLU A 261 -0.68 -9.47 24.09
N ILE A 262 -1.10 -9.14 22.86
CA ILE A 262 -0.36 -8.28 21.95
C ILE A 262 -1.11 -6.99 21.63
N PRO A 263 -1.19 -6.05 22.59
CA PRO A 263 -1.83 -4.76 22.37
C PRO A 263 -1.10 -3.93 21.31
N ARG A 264 -1.80 -2.94 20.76
CA ARG A 264 -1.34 -2.05 19.67
C ARG A 264 0.09 -1.54 19.82
N PHE A 265 0.47 -1.10 21.02
CA PHE A 265 1.77 -0.45 21.29
C PHE A 265 2.80 -1.39 21.91
N LEU A 266 2.56 -2.71 21.94
CA LEU A 266 3.56 -3.66 22.39
C LEU A 266 4.76 -3.66 21.43
N SER A 267 5.97 -3.59 21.98
CA SER A 267 7.17 -3.61 21.15
C SER A 267 7.30 -4.92 20.36
N TYR A 268 7.86 -4.83 19.15
CA TYR A 268 8.04 -6.00 18.30
C TYR A 268 8.81 -7.14 18.99
N LYS A 269 9.78 -6.83 19.88
CA LYS A 269 10.55 -7.86 20.59
C LYS A 269 9.67 -8.70 21.52
N LYS A 270 8.84 -8.05 22.34
CA LYS A 270 7.91 -8.73 23.26
C LYS A 270 6.83 -9.48 22.49
N ALA A 271 6.30 -8.88 21.42
CA ALA A 271 5.37 -9.58 20.53
C ALA A 271 6.00 -10.86 19.95
N LYS A 272 7.28 -10.82 19.58
CA LYS A 272 8.00 -12.02 19.10
C LYS A 272 8.07 -13.11 20.17
N GLU A 273 8.38 -12.77 21.42
CA GLU A 273 8.47 -13.73 22.52
C GLU A 273 7.14 -14.47 22.72
N ILE A 274 6.03 -13.73 22.76
CA ILE A 274 4.68 -14.29 22.86
C ILE A 274 4.39 -15.23 21.68
N LEU A 275 4.66 -14.79 20.46
CA LEU A 275 4.38 -15.59 19.25
C LEU A 275 5.25 -16.84 19.17
N LEU A 276 6.51 -16.80 19.62
CA LEU A 276 7.39 -17.96 19.71
C LEU A 276 6.88 -18.97 20.75
N GLU A 277 6.42 -18.51 21.90
CA GLU A 277 5.84 -19.37 22.92
C GLU A 277 4.55 -20.04 22.44
N ARG A 278 3.65 -19.30 21.76
CA ARG A 278 2.46 -19.87 21.10
C ARG A 278 2.84 -20.91 20.05
N THR A 279 3.86 -20.61 19.24
CA THR A 279 4.37 -21.53 18.21
C THR A 279 4.94 -22.80 18.84
N ARG A 280 5.68 -22.69 19.96
CA ARG A 280 6.21 -23.83 20.70
C ARG A 280 5.08 -24.72 21.22
N LYS A 281 4.09 -24.15 21.91
CA LYS A 281 2.92 -24.90 22.40
C LYS A 281 2.16 -25.62 21.28
N PHE A 282 2.01 -24.97 20.12
CA PHE A 282 1.39 -25.58 18.96
C PHE A 282 2.19 -26.79 18.43
N LEU A 283 3.52 -26.67 18.32
CA LEU A 283 4.39 -27.78 17.91
C LEU A 283 4.38 -28.92 18.93
N ASP A 284 4.43 -28.61 20.22
CA ASP A 284 4.37 -29.59 21.30
C ASP A 284 3.06 -30.41 21.22
N ASN A 285 1.95 -29.80 20.79
CA ASN A 285 0.66 -30.47 20.59
C ASN A 285 0.55 -31.26 19.27
N LEU A 286 1.41 -30.99 18.28
CA LEU A 286 1.48 -31.74 17.02
C LEU A 286 2.26 -33.06 17.17
N THR A 287 3.29 -33.08 18.01
CA THR A 287 4.14 -34.25 18.24
C THR A 287 3.40 -35.52 18.74
N PRO A 288 2.41 -35.45 19.66
CA PRO A 288 1.63 -36.60 20.09
C PRO A 288 0.79 -37.24 18.97
N LEU A 289 0.36 -36.44 17.98
CA LEU A 289 -0.47 -36.92 16.86
C LEU A 289 0.33 -37.65 15.79
N GLN A 290 1.62 -37.34 15.62
CA GLN A 290 2.49 -38.12 14.74
C GLN A 290 2.78 -39.51 15.32
N GLY A 291 2.94 -39.65 16.63
CA GLY A 291 3.14 -40.96 17.29
C GLY A 291 1.98 -41.94 17.09
N GLN A 292 0.73 -41.48 17.19
CA GLN A 292 -0.47 -42.32 17.00
C GLN A 292 -0.70 -42.72 15.53
N LEU A 293 -0.26 -41.91 14.56
CA LEU A 293 -0.34 -42.25 13.12
C LEU A 293 0.69 -43.32 12.71
N PHE A 294 1.79 -43.49 13.46
CA PHE A 294 2.78 -44.55 13.22
C PHE A 294 2.42 -45.87 13.94
N GLU A 295 1.73 -45.84 15.08
CA GLU A 295 1.29 -47.07 15.76
C GLU A 295 0.17 -47.81 15.01
N ALA A 296 -0.69 -47.10 14.28
CA ALA A 296 -1.76 -47.70 13.47
C ALA A 296 -1.27 -48.40 12.17
N LYS A 297 0.04 -48.41 11.88
CA LYS A 297 0.64 -49.09 10.72
C LYS A 297 1.66 -50.17 11.12
N THR A 298 1.46 -50.81 12.26
CA THR A 298 2.19 -52.04 12.60
C THR A 298 1.22 -53.21 12.72
N ASP A 299 0.64 -53.62 11.59
CA ASP A 299 0.12 -54.97 11.45
C ASP A 299 0.77 -55.68 10.26
N LYS A 300 1.07 -56.96 10.49
CA LYS A 300 2.21 -57.73 9.97
C LYS A 300 2.27 -57.90 8.45
N GLY A 301 3.46 -57.67 7.87
CA GLY A 301 3.82 -58.09 6.51
C GLY A 301 5.34 -58.17 6.31
N LYS A 302 5.84 -59.34 5.89
CA LYS A 302 7.25 -59.78 5.91
C LYS A 302 8.24 -58.88 5.18
N SER A 303 9.45 -58.78 5.75
CA SER A 303 10.64 -58.15 5.21
C SER A 303 11.20 -58.94 4.01
N GLN A 304 11.49 -58.26 2.89
CA GLN A 304 12.40 -58.74 1.85
C GLN A 304 13.46 -57.67 1.57
N THR A 305 14.71 -58.03 1.83
CA THR A 305 15.93 -57.27 1.61
C THR A 305 16.19 -57.13 0.10
N LEU A 306 16.40 -55.90 -0.39
CA LEU A 306 16.95 -55.65 -1.74
C LEU A 306 18.14 -54.68 -1.65
N GLU A 307 19.30 -55.20 -2.04
CA GLU A 307 20.60 -54.53 -2.17
C GLU A 307 20.58 -53.30 -3.11
N PRO A 308 21.44 -52.29 -2.90
CA PRO A 308 21.42 -51.05 -3.67
C PRO A 308 22.05 -51.19 -5.07
N ARG A 309 21.25 -50.91 -6.12
CA ARG A 309 21.74 -50.81 -7.51
C ARG A 309 22.44 -49.47 -7.76
N LYS A 310 23.69 -49.53 -8.25
CA LYS A 310 24.55 -48.39 -8.63
C LYS A 310 23.87 -47.45 -9.65
N ARG A 311 23.94 -46.14 -9.40
CA ARG A 311 23.50 -45.06 -10.33
C ARG A 311 24.51 -44.88 -11.47
N LYS A 312 24.03 -44.82 -12.72
CA LYS A 312 24.78 -44.25 -13.86
C LYS A 312 24.42 -42.77 -14.03
N PRO A 313 25.37 -41.89 -14.41
CA PRO A 313 25.08 -40.46 -14.60
C PRO A 313 24.31 -40.21 -15.91
N LEU A 314 23.38 -39.26 -15.87
CA LEU A 314 22.58 -38.80 -17.00
C LEU A 314 23.36 -37.77 -17.84
N THR A 315 23.48 -38.05 -19.14
CA THR A 315 24.01 -37.15 -20.16
C THR A 315 22.96 -36.09 -20.52
N VAL A 316 23.37 -34.82 -20.55
CA VAL A 316 22.58 -33.67 -20.98
C VAL A 316 22.49 -33.68 -22.50
N ASN A 317 21.27 -33.59 -23.06
CA ASN A 317 21.07 -33.24 -24.47
C ASN A 317 20.29 -31.93 -24.56
N GLN A 318 20.95 -30.91 -25.11
CA GLN A 318 20.36 -29.65 -25.54
C GLN A 318 19.75 -29.85 -26.94
N GLY A 319 18.50 -29.42 -27.13
CA GLY A 319 17.84 -29.46 -28.44
C GLY A 319 16.48 -28.81 -28.39
N ALA A 320 16.35 -27.72 -29.14
CA ALA A 320 15.21 -26.80 -29.27
C ALA A 320 13.83 -27.44 -29.50
N ASN A 321 12.75 -26.78 -29.05
CA ASN A 321 11.86 -26.08 -29.98
C ASN A 321 10.87 -25.12 -29.31
N ILE A 322 10.72 -23.97 -29.93
CA ILE A 322 9.73 -22.93 -29.68
C ILE A 322 8.46 -23.30 -30.45
N LYS A 323 7.26 -23.24 -29.85
CA LYS A 323 6.04 -22.81 -30.55
C LYS A 323 4.86 -22.51 -29.60
N GLN A 324 4.22 -21.41 -29.97
CA GLN A 324 2.98 -20.78 -29.52
C GLN A 324 1.84 -21.72 -29.05
N LEU A 325 1.02 -21.23 -28.13
CA LEU A 325 -0.44 -21.36 -28.24
C LEU A 325 -1.14 -20.24 -27.44
N THR A 326 -1.86 -19.42 -28.21
CA THR A 326 -2.81 -18.38 -27.84
C THR A 326 -4.23 -18.95 -27.73
N LEU A 327 -5.00 -18.37 -26.80
CA LEU A 327 -6.41 -17.96 -26.92
C LEU A 327 -7.58 -18.99 -26.84
N PHE A 328 -8.57 -18.55 -26.05
CA PHE A 328 -10.02 -18.80 -26.03
C PHE A 328 -10.58 -20.17 -25.56
N ASN A 329 -11.41 -20.15 -24.51
CA ASN A 329 -12.87 -19.99 -24.70
C ASN A 329 -13.62 -19.66 -23.40
N PHE A 330 -14.64 -18.81 -23.57
CA PHE A 330 -15.73 -18.56 -22.63
C PHE A 330 -16.69 -19.75 -22.64
N GLY A 331 -17.20 -20.08 -21.45
CA GLY A 331 -18.39 -20.87 -21.19
C GLY A 331 -19.00 -20.35 -19.90
#